data_AF-A0A0G4EIK7-F1
#
_entry.id   AF-A0A0G4EIK7-F1
#
_cell.length_a   1.000
_cell.length_b   1.000
_cell.length_c   1.000
_cell.angle_alpha   90.00
_cell.angle_beta   90.00
_cell.angle_gamma   90.00
#
_symmetry.space_group_name_H-M   'P 1'
#
loop_
_entity.id
_entity.type
_entity.pdbx_description
1 polymer ?
#
loop_
_entity_poly.entity_id
_entity_poly.type
_entity_poly.pdbx_seq_one_letter_code
_entity_poly.pdbx_strand_id
1 'polypeptide(L)'
;MFRRGSLPEGGSKGRPRILTYSAGKGGPDGKDPNQVRLDAARRCTRQIQRVPIMTHEWFHLVDNIEHLYRLASLESLMPHVETMKEAENGSRAVGRASEGTLWDQDIREDVIRIMVEEAKVNLCLRLLHEFKQLQNRPDEMDRHIDRACDKEGMPKSTVLSRMAAFEEALGLLLRQGFTHVETLQLTDVPLIARHIELVLRNANKRPLDCDASADPEPQRFREDSSTSSSASLSGKPVQFVSTKGSSSELKLDGHRRGSDERRGSGLKIKAWDIEGQNGTQRPLRLQETVVLAYFHSVAQHIEKLNEAEVVSVLCDCGLLELVPNHIVANCATYPSEMRALALEAVSLLCASEEFQARWKESFTKEGGTGRKAAFLALEPLAKDILLQKPDMKTSLRCLRDFIAKLKRH
;
A
#
# COMPACT_ATOMS: atom_id res chain seq x y z
N MET A 1 55.85 8.15 -24.41
CA MET A 1 55.79 7.03 -23.45
C MET A 1 54.86 7.41 -22.31
N PHE A 2 53.59 7.03 -22.36
CA PHE A 2 52.65 7.15 -21.24
C PHE A 2 52.22 5.74 -20.84
N ARG A 3 52.56 5.33 -19.62
CA ARG A 3 52.18 4.03 -19.05
C ARG A 3 50.66 4.01 -18.88
N ARG A 4 49.97 3.11 -19.58
CA ARG A 4 48.60 2.69 -19.25
C ARG A 4 48.65 1.93 -17.94
N GLY A 5 48.07 2.50 -16.88
CA GLY A 5 47.77 1.79 -15.65
C GLY A 5 46.61 0.84 -15.88
N SER A 6 46.82 -0.42 -15.56
CA SER A 6 45.82 -1.47 -15.51
C SER A 6 44.77 -1.17 -14.43
N LEU A 7 43.49 -1.17 -14.82
CA LEU A 7 42.36 -1.07 -13.89
C LEU A 7 42.24 -2.36 -13.06
N PRO A 8 41.86 -2.26 -11.77
CA PRO A 8 41.70 -3.43 -10.92
C PRO A 8 40.47 -4.23 -11.34
N GLU A 9 40.64 -5.56 -11.40
CA GLU A 9 39.58 -6.52 -11.69
C GLU A 9 38.45 -6.42 -10.65
N GLY A 10 37.23 -6.35 -11.17
CA GLY A 10 36.01 -6.14 -10.38
C GLY A 10 35.74 -7.30 -9.43
N GLY A 11 35.86 -7.04 -8.13
CA GLY A 11 35.34 -7.92 -7.09
C GLY A 11 33.82 -8.01 -7.20
N SER A 12 33.30 -9.23 -7.36
CA SER A 12 31.86 -9.52 -7.35
C SER A 12 31.26 -9.04 -6.02
N LYS A 13 30.56 -7.90 -6.03
CA LYS A 13 29.79 -7.43 -4.88
C LYS A 13 28.71 -8.47 -4.59
N GLY A 14 28.89 -9.24 -3.52
CA GLY A 14 27.96 -10.29 -3.10
C GLY A 14 26.57 -9.72 -2.89
N ARG A 15 25.56 -10.38 -3.46
CA ARG A 15 24.15 -10.06 -3.21
C ARG A 15 23.91 -10.07 -1.69
N PRO A 16 23.11 -9.16 -1.14
CA PRO A 16 22.75 -9.19 0.28
C PRO A 16 22.17 -10.56 0.61
N ARG A 17 22.84 -11.29 1.53
CA ARG A 17 22.38 -12.59 2.02
C ARG A 17 21.02 -12.40 2.67
N ILE A 18 20.00 -13.03 2.12
CA ILE A 18 18.68 -13.16 2.75
C ILE A 18 18.90 -13.95 4.04
N LEU A 19 18.72 -13.29 5.19
CA LEU A 19 18.84 -13.91 6.50
C LEU A 19 17.68 -14.88 6.71
N THR A 20 17.92 -16.17 6.50
CA THR A 20 16.97 -17.23 6.85
C THR A 20 17.04 -17.46 8.36
N TYR A 21 15.99 -17.08 9.09
CA TYR A 21 15.88 -17.31 10.53
C TYR A 21 15.44 -18.75 10.81
N SER A 22 16.35 -19.58 11.32
CA SER A 22 15.98 -20.85 11.97
C SER A 22 15.60 -20.59 13.43
N ALA A 23 14.39 -20.97 13.83
CA ALA A 23 13.83 -20.74 15.18
C ALA A 23 14.51 -21.55 16.32
N GLY A 24 15.72 -22.06 16.11
CA GLY A 24 16.45 -22.89 17.07
C GLY A 24 17.62 -22.16 17.71
N LYS A 25 17.50 -21.89 19.02
CA LYS A 25 18.56 -21.55 19.99
C LYS A 25 19.62 -20.54 19.52
N GLY A 26 19.39 -19.26 19.86
CA GLY A 26 20.42 -18.22 20.00
C GLY A 26 21.35 -18.09 18.80
N GLY A 27 21.11 -17.10 17.95
CA GLY A 27 22.10 -16.71 16.92
C GLY A 27 23.48 -16.50 17.55
N PRO A 28 24.57 -16.57 16.75
CA PRO A 28 25.95 -16.57 17.25
C PRO A 28 26.31 -15.41 18.19
N ASP A 29 25.53 -14.32 18.18
CA ASP A 29 25.71 -13.14 19.04
C ASP A 29 24.74 -13.04 20.24
N GLY A 30 23.84 -14.01 20.43
CA GLY A 30 22.85 -14.02 21.52
C GLY A 30 21.80 -12.90 21.46
N LYS A 31 21.77 -12.09 20.40
CA LYS A 31 20.81 -10.99 20.23
C LYS A 31 19.39 -11.52 19.94
N ASP A 32 18.40 -10.86 20.53
CA ASP A 32 16.99 -11.05 20.20
C ASP A 32 16.77 -10.85 18.69
N PRO A 33 16.19 -11.82 17.95
CA PRO A 33 15.80 -11.67 16.56
C PRO A 33 15.05 -10.36 16.24
N ASN A 34 14.18 -9.91 17.16
CA ASN A 34 13.46 -8.65 16.99
C ASN A 34 14.41 -7.45 17.01
N GLN A 35 15.38 -7.43 17.94
CA GLN A 35 16.36 -6.36 17.99
C GLN A 35 17.19 -6.30 16.70
N VAL A 36 17.61 -7.45 16.16
CA VAL A 36 18.36 -7.50 14.90
C VAL A 36 17.55 -6.93 13.74
N ARG A 37 16.25 -7.25 13.69
CA ARG A 37 15.30 -6.71 12.70
C ARG A 37 15.13 -5.20 12.82
N LEU A 38 14.94 -4.70 14.04
CA LEU A 38 14.82 -3.25 14.33
C LEU A 38 16.10 -2.50 13.95
N ASP A 39 17.26 -3.05 14.29
CA ASP A 39 18.55 -2.48 13.91
C ASP A 39 18.69 -2.41 12.38
N ALA A 40 18.24 -3.44 11.66
CA ALA A 40 18.22 -3.43 10.20
C ALA A 40 17.27 -2.36 9.64
N ALA A 41 16.05 -2.25 10.17
CA ALA A 41 15.08 -1.23 9.78
C ALA A 41 15.62 0.19 10.01
N ARG A 42 16.23 0.47 11.17
CA ARG A 42 16.86 1.78 11.47
C ARG A 42 18.03 2.07 10.52
N ARG A 43 18.88 1.08 10.23
CA ARG A 43 19.98 1.25 9.26
C ARG A 43 19.45 1.62 7.87
N CYS A 44 18.48 0.87 7.33
CA CYS A 44 17.89 1.17 6.03
C CYS A 44 17.20 2.54 6.01
N THR A 45 16.43 2.87 7.05
CA THR A 45 15.72 4.16 7.17
C THR A 45 16.68 5.35 7.17
N ARG A 46 17.82 5.26 7.87
CA ARG A 46 18.83 6.33 7.90
C ARG A 46 19.50 6.56 6.55
N GLN A 47 19.60 5.52 5.73
CA GLN A 47 20.15 5.62 4.36
C GLN A 47 19.17 6.21 3.35
N ILE A 48 17.90 6.42 3.72
CA ILE A 48 16.93 7.13 2.87
C ILE A 48 17.32 8.61 2.83
N GLN A 49 17.86 9.04 1.69
CA GLN A 49 18.27 10.41 1.43
C GLN A 49 17.89 10.81 0.01
N ARG A 50 17.85 12.12 -0.26
CA ARG A 50 17.59 12.60 -1.62
C ARG A 50 18.83 12.37 -2.48
N VAL A 51 18.70 11.51 -3.49
CA VAL A 51 19.75 11.20 -4.46
C VAL A 51 19.18 11.34 -5.88
N PRO A 52 19.99 11.74 -6.88
CA PRO A 52 19.50 11.84 -8.24
C PRO A 52 19.07 10.47 -8.78
N ILE A 53 17.93 10.41 -9.48
CA ILE A 53 17.35 9.18 -9.99
C ILE A 53 18.31 8.47 -10.96
N MET A 54 18.48 7.16 -10.78
CA MET A 54 19.36 6.26 -11.56
C MET A 54 20.87 6.51 -11.45
N THR A 55 21.35 7.15 -10.37
CA THR A 55 22.77 7.07 -10.01
C THR A 55 23.08 5.79 -9.23
N HIS A 56 24.36 5.47 -9.07
CA HIS A 56 24.82 4.39 -8.21
C HIS A 56 24.16 4.43 -6.82
N GLU A 57 24.13 5.60 -6.19
CA GLU A 57 23.54 5.82 -4.87
C GLU A 57 22.02 5.61 -4.87
N TRP A 58 21.34 5.95 -5.98
CA TRP A 58 19.92 5.66 -6.12
C TRP A 58 19.65 4.16 -6.18
N PHE A 59 20.48 3.36 -6.86
CA PHE A 59 20.31 1.90 -6.85
C PHE A 59 20.51 1.29 -5.45
N HIS A 60 21.45 1.81 -4.65
CA HIS A 60 21.58 1.43 -3.23
C HIS A 60 20.37 1.87 -2.40
N LEU A 61 19.79 3.04 -2.69
CA LEU A 61 18.56 3.49 -2.07
C LEU A 61 17.40 2.52 -2.40
N VAL A 62 17.29 2.04 -3.65
CA VAL A 62 16.28 1.03 -4.03
C VAL A 62 16.44 -0.24 -3.18
N ASP A 63 17.66 -0.76 -3.03
CA ASP A 63 17.93 -1.94 -2.20
C ASP A 63 17.47 -1.74 -0.74
N ASN A 64 17.73 -0.57 -0.17
CA ASN A 64 17.32 -0.24 1.20
C ASN A 64 15.80 -0.13 1.33
N ILE A 65 15.11 0.49 0.37
CA ILE A 65 13.65 0.62 0.36
C ILE A 65 13.00 -0.75 0.20
N GLU A 66 13.49 -1.59 -0.72
CA GLU A 66 13.02 -2.97 -0.88
C GLU A 66 13.20 -3.77 0.42
N HIS A 67 14.36 -3.66 1.06
CA HIS A 67 14.60 -4.36 2.32
C HIS A 67 13.65 -3.87 3.42
N LEU A 68 13.47 -2.57 3.55
CA LEU A 68 12.57 -1.96 4.53
C LEU A 68 11.12 -2.40 4.30
N TYR A 69 10.67 -2.43 3.04
CA TYR A 69 9.35 -2.93 2.67
C TYR A 69 9.16 -4.40 3.04
N ARG A 70 10.16 -5.26 2.79
CA ARG A 70 10.09 -6.67 3.20
C ARG A 70 9.99 -6.81 4.73
N LEU A 71 10.71 -5.98 5.49
CA LEU A 71 10.61 -5.96 6.95
C LEU A 71 9.20 -5.54 7.42
N ALA A 72 8.63 -4.48 6.85
CA ALA A 72 7.28 -4.03 7.16
C ALA A 72 6.20 -5.05 6.77
N SER A 73 6.42 -5.76 5.66
CA SER A 73 5.55 -6.84 5.21
C SER A 73 5.58 -8.03 6.19
N LEU A 74 6.78 -8.42 6.66
CA LEU A 74 6.92 -9.48 7.66
C LEU A 74 6.23 -9.11 8.97
N GLU A 75 6.29 -7.84 9.38
CA GLU A 75 5.55 -7.33 10.53
C GLU A 75 4.03 -7.56 10.42
N SER A 76 3.45 -7.28 9.25
CA SER A 76 2.02 -7.48 9.01
C SER A 76 1.58 -8.94 9.05
N LEU A 77 2.51 -9.89 8.87
CA LEU A 77 2.27 -11.33 8.90
C LEU A 77 2.51 -11.95 10.29
N MET A 78 3.15 -11.22 11.21
CA MET A 78 3.43 -11.76 12.54
C MET A 78 2.14 -11.84 13.36
N PRO A 79 1.83 -13.01 13.97
CA PRO A 79 0.67 -13.12 14.85
C PRO A 79 0.85 -12.18 16.05
N HIS A 80 -0.22 -11.49 16.43
CA HIS A 80 -0.25 -10.61 17.60
C HIS A 80 -0.01 -11.45 18.86
N VAL A 81 1.21 -11.41 19.40
CA VAL A 81 1.66 -12.28 20.51
C VAL A 81 0.77 -12.15 21.75
N GLU A 82 0.12 -10.99 21.94
CA GLU A 82 -0.76 -10.75 23.08
C GLU A 82 -2.11 -11.46 22.99
N THR A 83 -2.60 -11.77 21.79
CA THR A 83 -3.79 -12.62 21.64
C THR A 83 -3.60 -14.01 22.23
N MET A 84 -2.36 -14.49 22.39
CA MET A 84 -2.11 -15.78 23.05
C MET A 84 -2.19 -15.69 24.59
N LYS A 85 -1.65 -14.64 25.20
CA LYS A 85 -1.68 -14.48 26.67
C LYS A 85 -3.04 -14.02 27.20
N GLU A 86 -3.77 -13.20 26.44
CA GLU A 86 -5.12 -12.77 26.81
C GLU A 86 -6.16 -13.87 26.60
N ALA A 87 -5.97 -14.73 25.60
CA ALA A 87 -6.78 -15.95 25.45
C ALA A 87 -6.61 -16.92 26.63
N GLU A 88 -5.41 -16.99 27.22
CA GLU A 88 -5.15 -17.80 28.42
C GLU A 88 -5.76 -17.20 29.70
N ASN A 89 -5.91 -15.87 29.78
CA ASN A 89 -6.40 -15.19 30.99
C ASN A 89 -7.91 -14.85 30.98
N GLY A 90 -8.67 -15.30 29.98
CA GLY A 90 -10.15 -15.25 29.96
C GLY A 90 -10.79 -13.86 30.13
N SER A 91 -10.00 -12.79 29.97
CA SER A 91 -10.43 -11.42 30.28
C SER A 91 -10.97 -10.75 29.02
N ARG A 92 -12.25 -10.37 29.05
CA ARG A 92 -13.06 -9.81 27.95
C ARG A 92 -12.60 -8.40 27.52
N ALA A 93 -11.40 -8.26 26.95
CA ALA A 93 -10.88 -6.98 26.45
C ALA A 93 -11.02 -6.81 24.91
N VAL A 94 -11.95 -7.52 24.26
CA VAL A 94 -12.10 -7.57 22.79
C VAL A 94 -12.58 -6.23 22.16
N GLY A 95 -12.76 -5.16 22.93
CA GLY A 95 -13.44 -3.94 22.47
C GLY A 95 -12.59 -2.75 22.03
N ARG A 96 -11.27 -2.69 22.29
CA ARG A 96 -10.48 -1.44 22.08
C ARG A 96 -9.35 -1.51 21.06
N ALA A 97 -9.06 -2.68 20.50
CA ALA A 97 -7.86 -2.88 19.67
C ALA A 97 -7.87 -2.17 18.29
N SER A 98 -8.97 -1.52 17.87
CA SER A 98 -9.06 -0.91 16.53
C SER A 98 -8.92 0.61 16.46
N GLU A 99 -8.83 1.31 17.59
CA GLU A 99 -8.72 2.78 17.62
C GLU A 99 -7.43 3.28 18.29
N GLY A 100 -6.48 2.39 18.59
CA GLY A 100 -5.19 2.78 19.15
C GLY A 100 -4.40 3.65 18.16
N THR A 101 -3.66 4.62 18.69
CA THR A 101 -2.70 5.40 17.91
C THR A 101 -1.59 4.49 17.37
N LEU A 102 -0.82 4.95 16.37
CA LEU A 102 0.38 4.24 15.90
C LEU A 102 1.30 3.78 17.07
N TRP A 103 1.29 4.50 18.19
CA TRP A 103 2.10 4.23 19.38
C TRP A 103 1.45 3.25 20.36
N ASP A 104 0.12 3.21 20.39
CA ASP A 104 -0.67 2.41 21.35
C ASP A 104 -1.09 1.05 20.79
N GLN A 105 -0.87 0.80 19.50
CA GLN A 105 -1.23 -0.48 18.91
C GLN A 105 -0.27 -1.59 19.33
N ASP A 106 -0.85 -2.70 19.79
CA ASP A 106 -0.14 -3.96 20.05
C ASP A 106 0.35 -4.64 18.76
N ILE A 107 -0.06 -4.10 17.61
CA ILE A 107 0.46 -4.47 16.30
C ILE A 107 1.90 -3.97 16.19
N ARG A 108 2.83 -4.90 15.94
CA ARG A 108 4.26 -4.59 15.78
C ARG A 108 4.54 -3.96 14.43
N GLU A 109 4.21 -2.68 14.26
CA GLU A 109 4.52 -1.89 13.08
C GLU A 109 5.75 -1.00 13.31
N ASP A 110 6.82 -1.60 13.82
CA ASP A 110 8.01 -0.88 14.23
C ASP A 110 8.72 -0.23 13.04
N VAL A 111 8.64 -0.81 11.84
CA VAL A 111 9.21 -0.21 10.64
C VAL A 111 8.54 1.13 10.32
N ILE A 112 7.21 1.19 10.39
CA ILE A 112 6.46 2.43 10.14
C ILE A 112 6.76 3.45 11.24
N ARG A 113 6.78 3.02 12.52
CA ARG A 113 7.19 3.88 13.65
C ARG A 113 8.58 4.47 13.43
N ILE A 114 9.57 3.66 13.08
CA ILE A 114 10.94 4.12 12.80
C ILE A 114 10.96 5.14 11.65
N MET A 115 10.19 4.93 10.58
CA MET A 115 10.09 5.88 9.46
C MET A 115 9.48 7.22 9.89
N VAL A 116 8.49 7.19 10.77
CA VAL A 116 7.85 8.39 11.33
C VAL A 116 8.80 9.11 12.29
N GLU A 117 9.43 8.38 13.23
CA GLU A 117 10.43 8.89 14.18
C GLU A 117 11.60 9.61 13.47
N GLU A 118 12.11 9.04 12.38
CA GLU A 118 13.24 9.57 11.60
C GLU A 118 12.79 10.59 10.52
N ALA A 119 11.52 11.02 10.55
CA ALA A 119 10.92 11.98 9.62
C ALA A 119 11.10 11.62 8.13
N LYS A 120 11.09 10.32 7.79
CA LYS A 120 11.35 9.82 6.43
C LYS A 120 10.10 9.70 5.56
N VAL A 121 8.90 9.64 6.12
CA VAL A 121 7.66 9.47 5.34
C VAL A 121 7.48 10.57 4.28
N ASN A 122 7.64 11.85 4.67
CA ASN A 122 7.59 12.97 3.73
C ASN A 122 8.66 12.91 2.64
N LEU A 123 9.88 12.50 3.00
CA LEU A 123 10.97 12.35 2.04
C LEU A 123 10.64 11.23 1.04
N CYS A 124 10.14 10.09 1.51
CA CYS A 124 9.68 8.99 0.66
C CYS A 124 8.61 9.44 -0.33
N LEU A 125 7.60 10.20 0.12
CA LEU A 125 6.58 10.74 -0.77
C LEU A 125 7.16 11.68 -1.83
N ARG A 126 8.10 12.56 -1.47
CA ARG A 126 8.78 13.44 -2.43
C ARG A 126 9.58 12.65 -3.46
N LEU A 127 10.34 11.64 -3.02
CA LEU A 127 11.11 10.77 -3.91
C LEU A 127 10.21 10.03 -4.91
N LEU A 128 9.10 9.48 -4.44
CA LEU A 128 8.12 8.81 -5.29
C LEU A 128 7.47 9.78 -6.27
N HIS A 129 7.12 10.99 -5.81
CA HIS A 129 6.56 12.04 -6.66
C HIS A 129 7.52 12.48 -7.77
N GLU A 130 8.78 12.78 -7.44
CA GLU A 130 9.83 13.14 -8.40
C GLU A 130 10.05 12.02 -9.44
N PHE A 131 10.03 10.77 -8.99
CA PHE A 131 10.14 9.62 -9.88
C PHE A 131 8.97 9.53 -10.87
N LYS A 132 7.72 9.70 -10.41
CA LYS A 132 6.56 9.74 -11.32
C LYS A 132 6.61 10.95 -12.27
N GLN A 133 7.12 12.11 -11.82
CA GLN A 133 7.30 13.27 -12.71
C GLN A 133 8.29 12.97 -13.84
N LEU A 134 9.35 12.21 -13.57
CA LEU A 134 10.28 11.75 -14.60
C LEU A 134 9.62 10.75 -15.55
N GLN A 135 8.84 9.79 -15.03
CA GLN A 135 8.11 8.81 -15.87
C GLN A 135 7.14 9.46 -16.87
N ASN A 136 6.61 10.63 -16.55
CA ASN A 136 5.72 11.38 -17.44
C ASN A 136 6.44 12.12 -18.57
N ARG A 137 7.77 12.07 -18.59
CA ARG A 137 8.64 12.69 -19.60
C ARG A 137 9.44 11.58 -20.29
N PRO A 138 8.83 10.83 -21.23
CA PRO A 138 9.43 9.60 -21.78
C PRO A 138 10.81 9.84 -22.41
N ASP A 139 10.99 10.93 -23.15
CA ASP A 139 12.27 11.27 -23.77
C ASP A 139 13.38 11.54 -22.73
N GLU A 140 13.03 12.15 -21.59
CA GLU A 140 13.97 12.38 -20.49
C GLU A 140 14.27 11.07 -19.77
N MET A 141 13.24 10.25 -19.53
CA MET A 141 13.36 8.95 -18.90
C MET A 141 14.29 8.01 -19.69
N ASP A 142 14.11 7.91 -21.01
CA ASP A 142 14.96 7.08 -21.86
C ASP A 142 16.43 7.52 -21.80
N ARG A 143 16.70 8.84 -21.83
CA ARG A 143 18.07 9.37 -21.66
C ARG A 143 18.68 9.03 -20.31
N HIS A 144 17.88 9.03 -19.24
CA HIS A 144 18.34 8.64 -17.90
C HIS A 144 18.66 7.14 -17.85
N ILE A 145 17.83 6.30 -18.48
CA ILE A 145 18.04 4.86 -18.57
C ILE A 145 19.31 4.55 -19.36
N ASP A 146 19.47 5.13 -20.56
CA ASP A 146 20.63 4.88 -21.41
C ASP A 146 21.92 5.31 -20.70
N ARG A 147 21.91 6.49 -20.07
CA ARG A 147 23.03 6.98 -19.25
C ARG A 147 23.36 6.03 -18.10
N ALA A 148 22.35 5.49 -17.42
CA ALA A 148 22.56 4.54 -16.32
C ALA A 148 23.13 3.21 -16.83
N CYS A 149 22.68 2.73 -18.00
CA CYS A 149 23.24 1.55 -18.66
C CYS A 149 24.73 1.74 -18.97
N ASP A 150 25.09 2.89 -19.56
CA ASP A 150 26.46 3.21 -19.94
C ASP A 150 27.38 3.40 -18.72
N LYS A 151 26.93 4.15 -17.70
CA LYS A 151 27.75 4.50 -16.53
C LYS A 151 27.91 3.36 -15.53
N GLU A 152 26.84 2.61 -15.27
CA GLU A 152 26.84 1.53 -14.28
C GLU A 152 27.13 0.16 -14.90
N GLY A 153 27.21 0.07 -16.23
CA GLY A 153 27.44 -1.20 -16.95
C GLY A 153 26.30 -2.20 -16.78
N MET A 154 25.08 -1.73 -16.54
CA MET A 154 23.91 -2.56 -16.31
C MET A 154 23.06 -2.69 -17.58
N PRO A 155 22.44 -3.86 -17.86
CA PRO A 155 21.52 -3.98 -18.97
C PRO A 155 20.23 -3.20 -18.69
N LYS A 156 19.60 -2.67 -19.76
CA LYS A 156 18.34 -1.90 -19.70
C LYS A 156 17.24 -2.62 -18.92
N SER A 157 17.12 -3.94 -19.07
CA SER A 157 16.16 -4.76 -18.33
C SER A 157 16.37 -4.71 -16.82
N THR A 158 17.62 -4.70 -16.34
CA THR A 158 17.93 -4.56 -14.90
C THR A 158 17.58 -3.16 -14.40
N VAL A 159 17.88 -2.10 -15.15
CA VAL A 159 17.51 -0.74 -14.76
C VAL A 159 15.99 -0.61 -14.63
N LEU A 160 15.24 -1.10 -15.63
CA LEU A 160 13.78 -1.11 -15.60
C LEU A 160 13.21 -1.93 -14.43
N SER A 161 13.81 -3.09 -14.14
CA SER A 161 13.41 -3.91 -12.99
C SER A 161 13.65 -3.18 -11.66
N ARG A 162 14.74 -2.43 -11.52
CA ARG A 162 15.03 -1.62 -10.32
C ARG A 162 14.06 -0.46 -10.17
N MET A 163 13.68 0.18 -11.27
CA MET A 163 12.66 1.22 -11.31
C MET A 163 11.30 0.70 -10.82
N ALA A 164 10.86 -0.46 -11.32
CA ALA A 164 9.62 -1.08 -10.89
C ALA A 164 9.67 -1.43 -9.39
N ALA A 165 10.78 -2.00 -8.91
CA ALA A 165 10.93 -2.37 -7.51
C ALA A 165 10.94 -1.15 -6.57
N PHE A 166 11.58 -0.05 -6.98
CA PHE A 166 11.54 1.22 -6.24
C PHE A 166 10.11 1.74 -6.11
N GLU A 167 9.39 1.82 -7.23
CA GLU A 167 8.03 2.33 -7.28
C GLU A 167 7.07 1.49 -6.43
N GLU A 168 7.15 0.17 -6.55
CA GLU A 168 6.34 -0.78 -5.81
C GLU A 168 6.62 -0.71 -4.31
N ALA A 169 7.88 -0.91 -3.90
CA ALA A 169 8.25 -0.99 -2.49
C ALA A 169 7.96 0.32 -1.74
N LEU A 170 8.29 1.46 -2.34
CA LEU A 170 8.03 2.76 -1.75
C LEU A 170 6.54 3.08 -1.68
N GLY A 171 5.79 2.70 -2.72
CA GLY A 171 4.34 2.85 -2.77
C GLY A 171 3.63 2.10 -1.66
N LEU A 172 3.99 0.84 -1.48
CA LEU A 172 3.38 -0.04 -0.48
C LEU A 172 3.79 0.34 0.95
N LEU A 173 5.02 0.80 1.16
CA LEU A 173 5.44 1.38 2.44
C LEU A 173 4.62 2.61 2.83
N LEU A 174 4.46 3.57 1.90
CA LEU A 174 3.63 4.75 2.14
C LEU A 174 2.17 4.38 2.38
N ARG A 175 1.65 3.38 1.66
CA ARG A 175 0.29 2.86 1.85
C ARG A 175 0.09 2.36 3.28
N GLN A 176 1.04 1.57 3.79
CA GLN A 176 1.00 1.06 5.16
C GLN A 176 1.18 2.19 6.18
N GLY A 177 2.03 3.19 5.90
CA GLY A 177 2.14 4.37 6.76
C GLY A 177 0.84 5.14 6.89
N PHE A 178 0.14 5.37 5.78
CA PHE A 178 -1.08 6.17 5.72
C PHE A 178 -2.32 5.50 6.29
N THR A 179 -2.26 4.25 6.75
CA THR A 179 -3.35 3.68 7.56
C THR A 179 -3.45 4.33 8.94
N HIS A 180 -2.42 5.07 9.35
CA HIS A 180 -2.34 5.76 10.63
C HIS A 180 -2.51 7.25 10.45
N VAL A 181 -3.42 7.84 11.23
CA VAL A 181 -3.68 9.27 11.17
C VAL A 181 -2.47 10.10 11.60
N GLU A 182 -1.67 9.61 12.54
CA GLU A 182 -0.45 10.28 13.02
C GLU A 182 0.55 10.44 11.88
N THR A 183 0.69 9.42 11.03
CA THR A 183 1.54 9.49 9.84
C THR A 183 1.02 10.56 8.88
N LEU A 184 -0.30 10.62 8.65
CA LEU A 184 -0.90 11.62 7.75
C LEU A 184 -0.76 13.04 8.30
N GLN A 185 -0.93 13.25 9.62
CA GLN A 185 -0.76 14.54 10.28
C GLN A 185 0.67 15.07 10.19
N LEU A 186 1.65 14.17 10.15
CA LEU A 186 3.06 14.52 9.96
C LEU A 186 3.46 14.59 8.48
N THR A 187 2.57 14.19 7.56
CA THR A 187 2.81 14.20 6.12
C THR A 187 2.21 15.45 5.45
N ASP A 188 2.87 15.95 4.42
CA ASP A 188 2.38 17.04 3.57
C ASP A 188 1.17 16.55 2.73
N VAL A 189 -0.05 16.75 3.24
CA VAL A 189 -1.30 16.37 2.57
C VAL A 189 -1.45 17.01 1.17
N PRO A 190 -1.13 18.31 0.96
CA PRO A 190 -1.03 18.88 -0.38
C PRO A 190 -0.14 18.07 -1.33
N LEU A 191 1.01 17.58 -0.88
CA LEU A 191 1.87 16.73 -1.70
C LEU A 191 1.24 15.35 -1.98
N ILE A 192 0.52 14.75 -1.02
CA ILE A 192 -0.23 13.50 -1.26
C ILE A 192 -1.24 13.72 -2.39
N ALA A 193 -2.05 14.78 -2.29
CA ALA A 193 -3.07 15.09 -3.30
C ALA A 193 -2.48 15.32 -4.70
N ARG A 194 -1.40 16.11 -4.79
CA ARG A 194 -0.66 16.33 -6.05
C ARG A 194 -0.04 15.04 -6.60
N HIS A 195 0.39 14.14 -5.73
CA HIS A 195 0.90 12.84 -6.16
C HIS A 195 -0.21 11.97 -6.73
N ILE A 196 -1.37 11.88 -6.05
CA ILE A 196 -2.55 11.16 -6.56
C ILE A 196 -2.97 11.74 -7.92
N GLU A 197 -3.06 13.07 -8.04
CA GLU A 197 -3.39 13.77 -9.29
C GLU A 197 -2.41 13.39 -10.41
N LEU A 198 -1.10 13.46 -10.12
CA LEU A 198 -0.05 13.13 -11.08
C LEU A 198 -0.18 11.70 -11.59
N VAL A 199 -0.41 10.73 -10.71
CA VAL A 199 -0.55 9.32 -11.09
C VAL A 199 -1.83 9.13 -11.91
N LEU A 200 -2.98 9.56 -11.40
CA LEU A 200 -4.28 9.31 -12.03
C LEU A 200 -4.47 10.06 -13.34
N ARG A 201 -3.93 11.28 -13.47
CA ARG A 201 -3.99 12.04 -14.73
C ARG A 201 -3.27 11.31 -15.86
N ASN A 202 -2.18 10.60 -15.58
CA ASN A 202 -1.47 9.85 -16.61
C ASN A 202 -2.09 8.48 -16.85
N ALA A 203 -2.59 7.83 -15.80
CA ALA A 203 -3.37 6.60 -15.93
C ALA A 203 -4.61 6.80 -16.82
N ASN A 204 -5.34 7.91 -16.64
CA ASN A 204 -6.54 8.16 -17.44
C ASN A 204 -6.25 8.50 -18.92
N LYS A 205 -5.00 8.83 -19.28
CA LYS A 205 -4.57 8.97 -20.69
C LYS A 205 -4.27 7.63 -21.35
N ARG A 206 -4.03 6.59 -20.55
CA ARG A 206 -3.66 5.24 -20.97
C ARG A 206 -4.53 4.27 -20.18
N PRO A 207 -5.80 4.04 -20.60
CA PRO A 207 -6.66 3.06 -19.94
C PRO A 207 -5.86 1.78 -19.71
N LEU A 208 -6.06 1.10 -18.57
CA LEU A 208 -5.38 -0.17 -18.32
C LEU A 208 -5.82 -1.15 -19.40
N ASP A 209 -5.04 -1.29 -20.47
CA ASP A 209 -5.27 -2.28 -21.51
C ASP A 209 -5.09 -3.64 -20.85
N CYS A 210 -6.22 -4.24 -20.44
CA CYS A 210 -6.27 -5.57 -19.88
C CYS A 210 -6.20 -6.57 -21.04
N ASP A 211 -5.12 -6.51 -21.82
CA ASP A 211 -4.74 -7.60 -22.70
C ASP A 211 -4.28 -8.76 -21.82
N ALA A 212 -5.27 -9.49 -21.29
CA ALA A 212 -5.12 -10.73 -20.52
C ALA A 212 -4.41 -11.85 -21.31
N SER A 213 -3.95 -11.56 -22.53
CA SER A 213 -3.27 -12.49 -23.43
C SER A 213 -1.77 -12.24 -23.58
N ALA A 214 -1.25 -11.11 -23.07
CA ALA A 214 0.16 -10.74 -23.20
C ALA A 214 0.89 -10.86 -21.85
N ASP A 215 0.90 -12.04 -21.26
CA ASP A 215 1.93 -12.34 -20.25
C ASP A 215 3.23 -12.65 -21.02
N PRO A 216 4.27 -11.79 -20.96
CA PRO A 216 5.61 -12.26 -21.28
C PRO A 216 5.92 -13.34 -20.26
N GLU A 217 5.88 -14.59 -20.70
CA GLU A 217 6.22 -15.77 -19.91
C GLU A 217 7.46 -15.42 -19.07
N PRO A 218 7.37 -15.44 -17.73
CA PRO A 218 8.53 -15.16 -16.91
C PRO A 218 9.57 -16.19 -17.32
N GLN A 219 10.66 -15.75 -17.94
CA GLN A 219 11.78 -16.60 -18.33
C GLN A 219 12.29 -17.28 -17.07
N ARG A 220 11.69 -18.43 -16.74
CA ARG A 220 12.23 -19.38 -15.80
C ARG A 220 13.52 -19.81 -16.44
N PHE A 221 14.62 -19.33 -15.88
CA PHE A 221 15.94 -19.84 -16.17
C PHE A 221 15.84 -21.36 -16.18
N ARG A 222 16.00 -21.96 -17.36
CA ARG A 222 16.28 -23.39 -17.47
C ARG A 222 17.61 -23.58 -16.74
N GLU A 223 17.52 -24.08 -15.52
CA GLU A 223 18.64 -24.76 -14.91
C GLU A 223 18.87 -26.02 -15.76
N ASP A 224 19.91 -26.00 -16.59
CA ASP A 224 20.42 -27.19 -17.24
C ASP A 224 20.93 -28.13 -16.14
N SER A 225 20.03 -28.99 -15.66
CA SER A 225 20.33 -30.03 -14.69
C SER A 225 21.03 -31.19 -15.41
N SER A 226 22.35 -31.20 -15.35
CA SER A 226 23.13 -32.43 -15.41
C SER A 226 23.58 -32.82 -14.01
N THR A 227 23.40 -34.11 -13.68
CA THR A 227 23.96 -34.91 -12.58
C THR A 227 23.09 -35.16 -11.32
N SER A 228 22.42 -36.31 -11.41
CA SER A 228 22.16 -37.33 -10.39
C SER A 228 22.88 -37.23 -9.03
N SER A 229 22.13 -37.38 -7.94
CA SER A 229 22.16 -38.62 -7.15
C SER A 229 21.14 -38.63 -6.01
N SER A 230 20.53 -39.80 -5.86
CA SER A 230 19.50 -40.19 -4.91
C SER A 230 19.99 -40.35 -3.47
N ALA A 231 19.18 -39.90 -2.49
CA ALA A 231 19.12 -40.52 -1.17
C ALA A 231 17.72 -40.32 -0.56
N SER A 232 17.00 -41.42 -0.41
CA SER A 232 15.68 -41.54 0.21
C SER A 232 15.79 -41.61 1.74
N LEU A 233 15.02 -40.80 2.47
CA LEU A 233 14.73 -41.04 3.89
C LEU A 233 13.25 -40.84 4.17
N SER A 234 12.63 -41.93 4.63
CA SER A 234 11.24 -42.05 5.05
C SER A 234 11.05 -41.47 6.46
N GLY A 235 10.12 -40.53 6.61
CA GLY A 235 9.63 -40.04 7.92
C GLY A 235 8.13 -40.26 8.05
N LYS A 236 7.72 -40.91 9.15
CA LYS A 236 6.33 -41.29 9.47
C LYS A 236 5.47 -40.06 9.87
N PRO A 237 4.16 -40.07 9.61
CA PRO A 237 3.25 -39.01 10.04
C PRO A 237 2.86 -39.16 11.51
N VAL A 238 2.84 -38.04 12.24
CA VAL A 238 2.36 -37.92 13.63
C VAL A 238 0.85 -37.65 13.60
N GLN A 239 0.07 -38.45 14.32
CA GLN A 239 -1.37 -38.29 14.50
C GLN A 239 -1.67 -37.20 15.54
N PHE A 240 -2.59 -36.29 15.22
CA PHE A 240 -3.15 -35.31 16.16
C PHE A 240 -4.44 -35.86 16.79
N VAL A 241 -4.48 -35.84 18.12
CA VAL A 241 -5.64 -36.21 18.94
C VAL A 241 -6.54 -34.99 19.11
N SER A 242 -7.82 -35.14 18.78
CA SER A 242 -8.86 -34.12 18.94
C SER A 242 -9.61 -34.35 20.26
N THR A 243 -9.62 -33.36 21.14
CA THR A 243 -10.47 -33.35 22.34
C THR A 243 -11.60 -32.33 22.17
N LYS A 244 -12.83 -32.82 22.33
CA LYS A 244 -14.08 -32.05 22.37
C LYS A 244 -14.30 -31.47 23.78
N GLY A 245 -14.73 -30.22 23.87
CA GLY A 245 -15.37 -29.62 25.05
C GLY A 245 -16.39 -28.59 24.57
N SER A 246 -17.68 -28.93 24.59
CA SER A 246 -18.67 -28.66 25.64
C SER A 246 -19.08 -27.17 25.72
N SER A 247 -20.28 -26.92 25.22
CA SER A 247 -20.94 -25.63 25.11
C SER A 247 -21.81 -25.39 26.34
N SER A 248 -21.77 -24.18 26.91
CA SER A 248 -22.79 -23.69 27.84
C SER A 248 -23.23 -22.28 27.42
N GLU A 249 -24.51 -22.19 27.06
CA GLU A 249 -25.23 -20.95 26.79
C GLU A 249 -25.52 -20.21 28.10
N LEU A 250 -25.22 -18.92 28.12
CA LEU A 250 -25.69 -17.99 29.15
C LEU A 250 -26.30 -16.77 28.45
N LYS A 251 -27.64 -16.74 28.46
CA LYS A 251 -28.46 -15.57 28.13
C LYS A 251 -28.32 -14.51 29.21
N LEU A 252 -28.07 -13.27 28.82
CA LEU A 252 -28.30 -12.10 29.65
C LEU A 252 -28.88 -10.96 28.80
N ASP A 253 -30.10 -10.58 29.14
CA ASP A 253 -30.79 -9.37 28.71
C ASP A 253 -30.14 -8.12 29.34
N GLY A 254 -30.06 -7.03 28.58
CA GLY A 254 -29.50 -5.78 29.08
C GLY A 254 -29.77 -4.56 28.18
N HIS A 255 -30.64 -3.70 28.69
CA HIS A 255 -31.08 -2.37 28.23
C HIS A 255 -30.21 -1.54 27.26
N ARG A 256 -30.89 -1.01 26.23
CA ARG A 256 -30.42 0.04 25.30
C ARG A 256 -30.46 1.42 25.95
N ARG A 257 -29.32 2.12 25.98
CA ARG A 257 -29.25 3.58 25.89
C ARG A 257 -28.37 3.94 24.70
N GLY A 258 -28.91 4.78 23.82
CA GLY A 258 -28.27 5.21 22.59
C GLY A 258 -27.15 6.21 22.86
N SER A 259 -25.93 5.77 22.66
CA SER A 259 -24.79 6.61 22.32
C SER A 259 -24.47 6.33 20.85
N ASP A 260 -24.26 7.40 20.09
CA ASP A 260 -23.99 7.40 18.65
C ASP A 260 -22.58 6.81 18.40
N GLU A 261 -22.45 5.50 18.60
CA GLU A 261 -21.33 4.71 18.09
C GLU A 261 -21.45 4.73 16.56
N ARG A 262 -20.80 5.71 15.93
CA ARG A 262 -20.34 5.55 14.56
C ARG A 262 -19.45 4.31 14.58
N ARG A 263 -20.05 3.14 14.34
CA ARG A 263 -19.34 1.90 14.06
C ARG A 263 -18.34 2.25 12.98
N GLY A 264 -17.06 2.36 13.35
CA GLY A 264 -16.00 2.40 12.36
C GLY A 264 -16.28 1.25 11.42
N SER A 265 -16.56 1.54 10.16
CA SER A 265 -16.61 0.54 9.12
C SER A 265 -15.18 0.01 9.00
N GLY A 266 -14.84 -0.87 9.94
CA GLY A 266 -13.60 -1.58 9.96
C GLY A 266 -13.68 -2.59 8.84
N LEU A 267 -13.60 -2.12 7.59
CA LEU A 267 -12.75 -2.77 6.63
C LEU A 267 -11.38 -2.82 7.31
N LYS A 268 -11.20 -3.84 8.16
CA LYS A 268 -9.89 -4.30 8.53
C LYS A 268 -9.27 -4.56 7.18
N ILE A 269 -8.31 -3.72 6.80
CA ILE A 269 -7.35 -3.97 5.74
C ILE A 269 -6.55 -5.17 6.25
N LYS A 270 -7.22 -6.34 6.35
CA LYS A 270 -6.59 -7.62 6.61
C LYS A 270 -5.51 -7.68 5.57
N ALA A 271 -4.28 -7.81 6.02
CA ALA A 271 -3.07 -7.87 5.22
C ALA A 271 -3.46 -8.41 3.85
N TRP A 272 -3.40 -7.53 2.84
CA TRP A 272 -3.77 -7.88 1.48
C TRP A 272 -2.70 -8.86 1.04
N ASP A 273 -2.93 -10.12 1.41
CA ASP A 273 -1.85 -11.01 1.74
C ASP A 273 -1.06 -11.32 0.49
N ILE A 274 0.23 -11.29 0.71
CA ILE A 274 1.33 -11.45 -0.23
C ILE A 274 1.34 -12.88 -0.83
N GLU A 275 0.34 -13.71 -0.52
CA GLU A 275 0.15 -15.07 -1.01
C GLU A 275 -0.83 -15.15 -2.19
N GLY A 276 -0.54 -14.40 -3.25
CA GLY A 276 -1.11 -14.67 -4.56
C GLY A 276 -0.17 -15.55 -5.38
N GLN A 277 -0.13 -16.86 -5.12
CA GLN A 277 0.53 -17.81 -6.03
C GLN A 277 -0.16 -17.89 -7.41
N ASN A 278 -1.30 -17.22 -7.59
CA ASN A 278 -2.04 -17.13 -8.85
C ASN A 278 -1.87 -15.72 -9.43
N GLY A 279 -1.44 -15.60 -10.70
CA GLY A 279 -1.00 -14.38 -11.40
C GLY A 279 -1.97 -13.18 -11.48
N THR A 280 -3.06 -13.15 -10.70
CA THR A 280 -4.06 -12.08 -10.69
C THR A 280 -3.74 -10.90 -9.75
N GLN A 281 -2.60 -10.89 -9.06
CA GLN A 281 -2.25 -9.81 -8.11
C GLN A 281 -1.59 -8.57 -8.74
N ARG A 282 -1.22 -8.61 -10.03
CA ARG A 282 -0.51 -7.51 -10.70
C ARG A 282 -1.19 -6.13 -10.55
N PRO A 283 -2.53 -5.99 -10.61
CA PRO A 283 -3.18 -4.67 -10.50
C PRO A 283 -2.91 -3.96 -9.17
N LEU A 284 -2.68 -4.70 -8.08
CA LEU A 284 -2.58 -4.14 -6.73
C LEU A 284 -1.25 -3.46 -6.42
N ARG A 285 -0.23 -3.77 -7.22
CA ARG A 285 1.14 -3.24 -7.07
C ARG A 285 1.38 -2.03 -7.94
N LEU A 286 0.49 -1.78 -8.90
CA LEU A 286 0.52 -0.59 -9.75
C LEU A 286 0.22 0.65 -8.91
N GLN A 287 0.96 1.73 -9.15
CA GLN A 287 0.77 2.96 -8.40
C GLN A 287 -0.62 3.55 -8.59
N GLU A 288 -1.21 3.37 -9.76
CA GLU A 288 -2.56 3.79 -10.10
C GLU A 288 -3.61 3.20 -9.14
N THR A 289 -3.39 1.97 -8.68
CA THR A 289 -4.23 1.32 -7.67
C THR A 289 -3.84 1.75 -6.26
N VAL A 290 -2.55 1.85 -5.97
CA VAL A 290 -2.04 2.21 -4.63
C VAL A 290 -2.48 3.63 -4.23
N VAL A 291 -2.53 4.59 -5.16
CA VAL A 291 -2.97 5.96 -4.85
C VAL A 291 -4.44 6.07 -4.48
N LEU A 292 -5.29 5.11 -4.87
CA LEU A 292 -6.67 5.05 -4.38
C LEU A 292 -6.73 4.68 -2.89
N ALA A 293 -5.78 3.89 -2.39
CA ALA A 293 -5.63 3.64 -0.96
C ALA A 293 -5.13 4.90 -0.22
N TYR A 294 -4.26 5.71 -0.85
CA TYR A 294 -3.87 7.01 -0.26
C TYR A 294 -5.08 7.94 -0.15
N PHE A 295 -5.88 8.02 -1.22
CA PHE A 295 -7.11 8.80 -1.24
C PHE A 295 -8.10 8.34 -0.17
N HIS A 296 -8.27 7.02 -0.02
CA HIS A 296 -9.07 6.43 1.06
C HIS A 296 -8.59 6.87 2.44
N SER A 297 -7.30 6.71 2.73
CA SER A 297 -6.69 7.11 4.00
C SER A 297 -6.92 8.59 4.33
N VAL A 298 -6.75 9.48 3.34
CA VAL A 298 -7.02 10.91 3.51
C VAL A 298 -8.51 11.16 3.79
N ALA A 299 -9.41 10.54 3.03
CA ALA A 299 -10.86 10.70 3.21
C ALA A 299 -11.35 10.14 4.55
N GLN A 300 -10.80 9.01 5.00
CA GLN A 300 -11.11 8.37 6.28
C GLN A 300 -10.74 9.25 7.48
N HIS A 301 -9.66 10.02 7.36
CA HIS A 301 -9.13 10.85 8.43
C HIS A 301 -9.36 12.35 8.19
N ILE A 302 -10.25 12.72 7.27
CA ILE A 302 -10.43 14.11 6.83
C ILE A 302 -10.80 15.06 7.97
N GLU A 303 -11.65 14.63 8.91
CA GLU A 303 -12.04 15.38 10.10
C GLU A 303 -10.81 15.71 11.00
N LYS A 304 -9.80 14.83 11.02
CA LYS A 304 -8.58 14.97 11.85
C LYS A 304 -7.44 15.73 11.14
N LEU A 305 -7.58 16.04 9.84
CA LEU A 305 -6.54 16.61 8.98
C LEU A 305 -6.81 18.06 8.55
N ASN A 306 -7.66 18.80 9.28
CA ASN A 306 -8.19 20.10 8.85
C ASN A 306 -9.06 19.97 7.58
N GLU A 307 -10.28 19.50 7.78
CA GLU A 307 -11.24 19.15 6.72
C GLU A 307 -11.39 20.24 5.64
N ALA A 308 -11.48 21.52 6.04
CA ALA A 308 -11.62 22.65 5.13
C ALA A 308 -10.45 22.77 4.12
N GLU A 309 -9.23 22.65 4.64
CA GLU A 309 -8.01 22.74 3.83
C GLU A 309 -7.87 21.50 2.93
N VAL A 310 -8.11 20.31 3.47
CA VAL A 310 -8.02 19.06 2.70
C VAL A 310 -9.01 19.07 1.55
N VAL A 311 -10.29 19.38 1.80
CA VAL A 311 -11.30 19.44 0.73
C VAL A 311 -10.93 20.47 -0.33
N SER A 312 -10.39 21.64 0.07
CA SER A 312 -9.92 22.64 -0.89
C SER A 312 -8.81 22.09 -1.78
N VAL A 313 -7.80 21.46 -1.19
CA VAL A 313 -6.66 20.85 -1.91
C VAL A 313 -7.12 19.74 -2.85
N LEU A 314 -8.04 18.87 -2.42
CA LEU A 314 -8.59 17.80 -3.28
C LEU A 314 -9.35 18.38 -4.48
N CYS A 315 -10.08 19.49 -4.28
CA CYS A 315 -10.74 20.22 -5.35
C CYS A 315 -9.73 20.85 -6.32
N ASP A 316 -8.71 21.54 -5.80
CA ASP A 316 -7.69 22.24 -6.58
C ASP A 316 -6.86 21.27 -7.43
N CYS A 317 -6.58 20.08 -6.91
CA CYS A 317 -5.90 19.00 -7.65
C CYS A 317 -6.84 18.26 -8.63
N GLY A 318 -8.11 18.65 -8.73
CA GLY A 318 -9.09 18.02 -9.64
C GLY A 318 -9.47 16.58 -9.27
N LEU A 319 -9.23 16.15 -8.03
CA LEU A 319 -9.42 14.76 -7.62
C LEU A 319 -10.89 14.33 -7.60
N LEU A 320 -11.82 15.29 -7.46
CA LEU A 320 -13.26 15.04 -7.62
C LEU A 320 -13.63 14.50 -9.00
N GLU A 321 -12.85 14.79 -10.03
CA GLU A 321 -13.06 14.27 -11.38
C GLU A 321 -12.19 13.04 -11.63
N LEU A 322 -10.90 13.15 -11.30
CA LEU A 322 -9.91 12.14 -11.63
C LEU A 322 -10.18 10.80 -10.93
N VAL A 323 -10.54 10.81 -9.64
CA VAL A 323 -10.77 9.58 -8.87
C VAL A 323 -12.01 8.82 -9.39
N PRO A 324 -13.21 9.42 -9.50
CA PRO A 324 -14.37 8.72 -10.06
C PRO A 324 -14.15 8.22 -11.48
N ASN A 325 -13.54 9.02 -12.36
CA ASN A 325 -13.23 8.59 -13.73
C ASN A 325 -12.28 7.38 -13.74
N HIS A 326 -11.26 7.40 -12.89
CA HIS A 326 -10.32 6.29 -12.79
C HIS A 326 -11.00 5.01 -12.28
N ILE A 327 -11.85 5.13 -11.24
CA ILE A 327 -12.65 4.01 -10.74
C ILE A 327 -13.53 3.47 -11.86
N VAL A 328 -14.29 4.31 -12.56
CA VAL A 328 -15.20 3.86 -13.63
C VAL A 328 -14.45 3.13 -14.74
N ALA A 329 -13.30 3.66 -15.17
CA ALA A 329 -12.52 3.07 -16.26
C ALA A 329 -11.88 1.73 -15.86
N ASN A 330 -11.46 1.56 -14.61
CA ASN A 330 -10.59 0.43 -14.22
C ASN A 330 -11.22 -0.53 -13.21
N CYS A 331 -12.40 -0.23 -12.66
CA CYS A 331 -13.05 -1.01 -11.60
C CYS A 331 -13.16 -2.49 -11.95
N ALA A 332 -13.45 -2.85 -13.21
CA ALA A 332 -13.56 -4.24 -13.64
C ALA A 332 -12.27 -5.05 -13.47
N THR A 333 -11.11 -4.40 -13.49
CA THR A 333 -9.78 -5.04 -13.34
C THR A 333 -9.35 -5.19 -11.88
N TYR A 334 -10.03 -4.50 -10.98
CA TYR A 334 -9.68 -4.47 -9.57
C TYR A 334 -10.27 -5.66 -8.81
N PRO A 335 -9.52 -6.23 -7.85
CA PRO A 335 -10.07 -7.16 -6.87
C PRO A 335 -11.26 -6.57 -6.12
N SER A 336 -12.16 -7.43 -5.63
CA SER A 336 -13.40 -6.99 -4.99
C SER A 336 -13.19 -6.08 -3.79
N GLU A 337 -12.10 -6.28 -3.05
CA GLU A 337 -11.69 -5.50 -1.88
C GLU A 337 -11.31 -4.09 -2.31
N MET A 338 -10.62 -3.96 -3.44
CA MET A 338 -10.17 -2.66 -3.97
C MET A 338 -11.30 -1.84 -4.55
N ARG A 339 -12.23 -2.50 -5.24
CA ARG A 339 -13.46 -1.84 -5.70
C ARG A 339 -14.26 -1.29 -4.52
N ALA A 340 -14.42 -2.08 -3.46
CA ALA A 340 -15.11 -1.67 -2.25
C ALA A 340 -14.40 -0.49 -1.57
N LEU A 341 -13.09 -0.58 -1.38
CA LEU A 341 -12.26 0.47 -0.76
C LEU A 341 -12.32 1.77 -1.55
N ALA A 342 -12.22 1.72 -2.88
CA ALA A 342 -12.25 2.91 -3.72
C ALA A 342 -13.62 3.62 -3.67
N LEU A 343 -14.72 2.86 -3.67
CA LEU A 343 -16.07 3.44 -3.52
C LEU A 343 -16.33 3.97 -2.10
N GLU A 344 -15.81 3.29 -1.08
CA GLU A 344 -15.87 3.77 0.31
C GLU A 344 -15.12 5.09 0.46
N ALA A 345 -13.95 5.24 -0.15
CA ALA A 345 -13.20 6.51 -0.14
C ALA A 345 -14.03 7.69 -0.68
N VAL A 346 -14.74 7.49 -1.80
CA VAL A 346 -15.63 8.53 -2.35
C VAL A 346 -16.84 8.76 -1.42
N SER A 347 -17.37 7.71 -0.80
CA SER A 347 -18.46 7.84 0.18
C SER A 347 -18.05 8.61 1.43
N LEU A 348 -16.83 8.39 1.94
CA LEU A 348 -16.25 9.13 3.07
C LEU A 348 -16.08 10.61 2.72
N LEU A 349 -15.58 10.93 1.52
CA LEU A 349 -15.56 12.32 1.05
C LEU A 349 -16.97 12.91 0.92
N CYS A 350 -17.97 12.13 0.48
CA CYS A 350 -19.35 12.59 0.46
C CYS A 350 -19.93 12.78 1.87
N ALA A 351 -19.36 12.17 2.91
CA ALA A 351 -19.78 12.34 4.29
C ALA A 351 -19.22 13.61 4.95
N SER A 352 -18.14 14.18 4.40
CA SER A 352 -17.53 15.43 4.86
C SER A 352 -18.54 16.59 4.83
N GLU A 353 -18.63 17.32 5.95
CA GLU A 353 -19.47 18.50 6.11
C GLU A 353 -19.00 19.62 5.18
N GLU A 354 -17.69 19.85 5.10
CA GLU A 354 -17.11 20.87 4.22
C GLU A 354 -17.45 20.58 2.74
N PHE A 355 -17.29 19.32 2.31
CA PHE A 355 -17.66 18.92 0.96
C PHE A 355 -19.16 19.14 0.71
N GLN A 356 -20.03 18.76 1.66
CA GLN A 356 -21.48 18.98 1.54
C GLN A 356 -21.89 20.45 1.52
N ALA A 357 -21.11 21.35 2.15
CA ALA A 357 -21.33 22.78 2.07
C ALA A 357 -20.97 23.35 0.70
N ARG A 358 -19.88 22.85 0.08
CA ARG A 358 -19.25 23.49 -1.10
C ARG A 358 -19.41 22.73 -2.42
N TRP A 359 -20.00 21.54 -2.43
CA TRP A 359 -20.08 20.72 -3.65
C TRP A 359 -20.72 21.47 -4.82
N LYS A 360 -21.73 22.33 -4.60
CA LYS A 360 -22.37 23.07 -5.70
C LYS A 360 -21.36 23.88 -6.50
N GLU A 361 -20.46 24.60 -5.85
CA GLU A 361 -19.44 25.41 -6.51
C GLU A 361 -18.52 24.56 -7.39
N SER A 362 -18.23 23.34 -6.97
CA SER A 362 -17.36 22.42 -7.69
C SER A 362 -18.05 21.73 -8.87
N PHE A 363 -19.39 21.65 -8.88
CA PHE A 363 -20.16 20.94 -9.91
C PHE A 363 -20.95 21.89 -10.84
N THR A 364 -21.08 23.18 -10.53
CA THR A 364 -21.79 24.16 -11.38
C THR A 364 -20.85 25.05 -12.22
N LYS A 365 -19.58 25.22 -11.83
CA LYS A 365 -18.58 25.97 -12.60
C LYS A 365 -18.19 25.23 -13.89
N GLU A 366 -17.47 25.91 -14.80
CA GLU A 366 -16.89 25.29 -15.99
C GLU A 366 -16.10 24.02 -15.62
N GLY A 367 -16.34 22.92 -16.34
CA GLY A 367 -15.83 21.57 -16.01
C GLY A 367 -16.72 20.75 -15.06
N GLY A 368 -17.73 21.36 -14.45
CA GLY A 368 -18.66 20.69 -13.54
C GLY A 368 -19.49 19.57 -14.19
N THR A 369 -19.74 19.65 -15.49
CA THR A 369 -20.43 18.61 -16.26
C THR A 369 -19.65 17.29 -16.27
N GLY A 370 -18.32 17.35 -16.43
CA GLY A 370 -17.44 16.18 -16.38
C GLY A 370 -17.47 15.51 -15.01
N ARG A 371 -17.31 16.30 -13.94
CA ARG A 371 -17.41 15.82 -12.54
C ARG A 371 -18.75 15.17 -12.25
N LYS A 372 -19.85 15.81 -12.66
CA LYS A 372 -21.21 15.27 -12.48
C LYS A 372 -21.36 13.92 -13.19
N ALA A 373 -20.95 13.83 -14.46
CA ALA A 373 -21.00 12.58 -15.22
C ALA A 373 -20.18 11.47 -14.55
N ALA A 374 -18.95 11.80 -14.09
CA ALA A 374 -18.06 10.86 -13.42
C ALA A 374 -18.68 10.27 -12.14
N PHE A 375 -19.31 11.11 -11.30
CA PHE A 375 -20.00 10.64 -10.09
C PHE A 375 -21.24 9.80 -10.39
N LEU A 376 -22.04 10.19 -11.38
CA LEU A 376 -23.23 9.42 -11.77
C LEU A 376 -22.85 8.03 -12.28
N ALA A 377 -21.71 7.90 -12.95
CA ALA A 377 -21.18 6.62 -13.44
C ALA A 377 -20.72 5.66 -12.32
N LEU A 378 -20.55 6.14 -11.08
CA LEU A 378 -20.27 5.26 -9.92
C LEU A 378 -21.49 4.49 -9.43
N GLU A 379 -22.71 4.92 -9.76
CA GLU A 379 -23.94 4.30 -9.27
C GLU A 379 -24.07 2.80 -9.60
N PRO A 380 -23.89 2.34 -10.86
CA PRO A 380 -23.96 0.90 -11.17
C PRO A 380 -22.91 0.11 -10.39
N LEU A 381 -21.67 0.63 -10.30
CA LEU A 381 -20.58 -0.02 -9.57
C LEU A 381 -20.91 -0.18 -8.07
N ALA A 382 -21.49 0.85 -7.46
CA ALA A 382 -21.95 0.79 -6.08
C ALA A 382 -23.07 -0.25 -5.89
N LYS A 383 -24.00 -0.39 -6.85
CA LYS A 383 -25.04 -1.43 -6.81
C LYS A 383 -24.41 -2.82 -6.88
N ASP A 384 -23.46 -3.03 -7.79
CA ASP A 384 -22.78 -4.31 -7.96
C ASP A 384 -22.00 -4.73 -6.71
N ILE A 385 -21.29 -3.79 -6.07
CA ILE A 385 -20.59 -4.05 -4.81
C ILE A 385 -21.56 -4.35 -3.69
N LEU A 386 -22.72 -3.70 -3.61
CA LEU A 386 -23.73 -4.01 -2.59
C LEU A 386 -24.41 -5.36 -2.78
N LEU A 387 -24.49 -5.85 -4.03
CA LEU A 387 -24.95 -7.21 -4.31
C LEU A 387 -23.92 -8.25 -3.83
N GLN A 388 -22.63 -7.96 -4.00
CA GLN A 388 -21.53 -8.86 -3.61
C GLN A 388 -21.21 -8.79 -2.11
N LYS A 389 -21.31 -7.61 -1.50
CA LYS A 389 -20.95 -7.30 -0.11
C LYS A 389 -22.04 -6.42 0.54
N PRO A 390 -23.18 -7.03 0.97
CA PRO A 390 -24.31 -6.28 1.53
C PRO A 390 -24.00 -5.50 2.82
N ASP A 391 -22.95 -5.90 3.54
CA ASP A 391 -22.42 -5.21 4.72
C ASP A 391 -21.89 -3.80 4.41
N MET A 392 -21.46 -3.55 3.16
CA MET A 392 -21.05 -2.22 2.68
C MET A 392 -22.20 -1.21 2.56
N LYS A 393 -23.45 -1.63 2.78
CA LYS A 393 -24.64 -0.75 2.65
C LYS A 393 -24.53 0.50 3.52
N THR A 394 -23.96 0.39 4.72
CA THR A 394 -23.77 1.52 5.62
C THR A 394 -22.63 2.41 5.13
N SER A 395 -21.47 1.85 4.79
CA SER A 395 -20.30 2.59 4.30
C SER A 395 -20.61 3.38 3.02
N LEU A 396 -21.40 2.83 2.10
CA LEU A 396 -21.72 3.44 0.80
C LEU A 396 -22.98 4.32 0.83
N ARG A 397 -23.56 4.58 2.02
CA ARG A 397 -24.78 5.37 2.14
C ARG A 397 -24.60 6.81 1.62
N CYS A 398 -23.56 7.50 2.08
CA CYS A 398 -23.32 8.90 1.75
C CYS A 398 -23.09 9.11 0.25
N LEU A 399 -22.35 8.21 -0.41
CA LEU A 399 -22.21 8.21 -1.87
C LEU A 399 -23.57 8.10 -2.59
N ARG A 400 -24.42 7.16 -2.18
CA ARG A 400 -25.73 6.95 -2.81
C ARG A 400 -26.66 8.15 -2.62
N ASP A 401 -26.69 8.70 -1.42
CA ASP A 401 -27.49 9.89 -1.10
C ASP A 401 -27.00 11.10 -1.91
N PHE A 402 -25.67 11.25 -2.06
CA PHE A 402 -25.07 12.31 -2.88
C PHE A 402 -25.37 12.14 -4.38
N ILE A 403 -25.28 10.92 -4.93
CA ILE A 403 -25.67 10.65 -6.33
C ILE A 403 -27.15 10.99 -6.57
N ALA A 404 -28.04 10.64 -5.63
CA ALA A 404 -29.45 11.00 -5.73
C ALA A 404 -29.68 12.51 -5.69
N LYS A 405 -28.90 13.24 -4.87
CA LYS A 405 -28.88 14.71 -4.83
C LYS A 405 -28.38 15.30 -6.16
N LEU A 406 -27.30 14.76 -6.72
CA LEU A 406 -26.74 15.19 -8.02
C LEU A 406 -27.69 15.00 -9.19
N LYS A 407 -28.59 14.00 -9.17
CA LYS A 407 -29.60 13.79 -10.22
C LYS A 407 -30.74 14.82 -10.21
N ARG A 408 -30.99 15.46 -9.07
CA ARG A 408 -32.08 16.45 -8.91
C ARG A 408 -31.65 17.85 -9.35
N HIS A 409 -30.36 18.12 -9.24
CA HIS A 409 -29.68 19.28 -9.83
C HIS A 409 -29.16 18.89 -11.21
#